data_AF-A0A5W1XLL7-F1
#
_entry.id   AF-A0A5W1XLL7-F1
#
_cell.length_a   1.000
_cell.length_b   1.000
_cell.length_c   1.000
_cell.angle_alpha   90.00
_cell.angle_beta   90.00
_cell.angle_gamma   90.00
#
_symmetry.space_group_name_H-M   'P 1'
#
loop_
_entity.id
_entity.type
_entity.pdbx_description
1 polymer ?
#
loop_
_entity_poly.entity_id
_entity_poly.type
_entity_poly.pdbx_seq_one_letter_code
_entity_poly.pdbx_strand_id
1 'polypeptide(L)'
;MLIIIALLWCKKDIRDSFYQLIKTFFHKQILTVLGFAVVWTSICIVLFYEIGVWSTDNLKTTLVWVITYAFVTIFETHKIKSSKYYFKSQIKET
;
A
#
# COMPACT_ATOMS: atom_id res chain seq x y z
N MET A 1 -12.68 -21.97 1.04
CA MET A 1 -11.48 -21.18 0.70
C MET A 1 -10.17 -21.86 1.08
N LEU A 2 -9.95 -22.24 2.35
CA LEU A 2 -8.65 -22.77 2.82
C LEU A 2 -8.21 -24.06 2.12
N ILE A 3 -9.14 -25.00 1.89
CA ILE A 3 -8.86 -26.25 1.16
C ILE A 3 -8.43 -25.98 -0.29
N ILE A 4 -9.04 -24.99 -0.95
CA ILE A 4 -8.70 -24.60 -2.32
C ILE A 4 -7.28 -24.02 -2.35
N ILE A 5 -6.93 -23.14 -1.39
CA ILE A 5 -5.57 -22.58 -1.27
C ILE A 5 -4.54 -23.70 -1.05
N ALA A 6 -4.84 -24.66 -0.17
CA ALA A 6 -3.96 -25.81 0.10
C ALA A 6 -3.75 -26.69 -1.15
N LEU A 7 -4.82 -26.97 -1.90
CA LEU A 7 -4.74 -27.74 -3.15
C LEU A 7 -3.96 -27.01 -4.25
N LEU A 8 -4.14 -25.67 -4.35
CA LEU A 8 -3.37 -24.84 -5.29
C LEU A 8 -1.88 -24.80 -4.91
N TRP A 9 -1.55 -24.80 -3.61
CA TRP A 9 -0.17 -24.80 -3.13
C TRP A 9 0.61 -26.08 -3.44
N CYS A 10 -0.09 -27.19 -3.69
CA CYS A 10 0.52 -28.45 -4.11
C CYS A 10 1.03 -28.41 -5.57
N LYS A 11 0.51 -27.48 -6.40
CA LYS A 11 0.98 -27.33 -7.78
C LYS A 11 2.26 -26.53 -7.83
N LYS A 12 3.32 -27.16 -8.35
CA LYS A 12 4.64 -26.54 -8.50
C LYS A 12 4.58 -25.21 -9.26
N ASP A 13 3.83 -25.16 -10.36
CA ASP A 13 3.71 -23.95 -11.18
C ASP A 13 3.12 -22.77 -10.39
N ILE A 14 2.13 -23.03 -9.54
CA ILE A 14 1.49 -22.00 -8.71
C ILE A 14 2.48 -21.47 -7.68
N ARG A 15 3.23 -22.36 -7.03
CA ARG A 15 4.27 -21.97 -6.07
C ARG A 15 5.37 -21.17 -6.75
N ASP A 16 5.82 -21.59 -7.94
CA ASP A 16 6.89 -20.92 -8.68
C ASP A 16 6.42 -19.54 -9.17
N SER A 17 5.19 -19.40 -9.67
CA SER A 17 4.59 -18.10 -10.00
C SER A 17 4.41 -17.21 -8.78
N PHE A 18 3.97 -17.75 -7.64
CA PHE A 18 3.83 -16.99 -6.40
C PHE A 18 5.20 -16.50 -5.88
N TYR A 19 6.22 -17.35 -5.95
CA TYR A 19 7.59 -16.97 -5.62
C TYR A 19 8.11 -15.85 -6.54
N GLN A 20 7.85 -15.94 -7.84
CA GLN A 20 8.20 -14.88 -8.79
C GLN A 20 7.46 -13.58 -8.50
N LEU A 21 6.18 -13.64 -8.11
CA LEU A 21 5.40 -12.48 -7.69
C LEU A 21 6.03 -11.81 -6.46
N ILE A 22 6.32 -12.58 -5.41
CA ILE A 22 7.00 -12.07 -4.21
C ILE A 22 8.36 -11.48 -4.60
N LYS A 23 9.17 -12.19 -5.38
CA LYS A 23 10.49 -11.71 -5.83
C LYS A 23 10.38 -10.38 -6.60
N THR A 24 9.37 -10.24 -7.45
CA THR A 24 9.11 -9.01 -8.21
C THR A 24 8.69 -7.88 -7.29
N PHE A 25 7.95 -8.15 -6.21
CA PHE A 25 7.59 -7.14 -5.21
C PHE A 25 8.82 -6.49 -4.55
N PHE A 26 9.90 -7.26 -4.36
CA PHE A 26 11.18 -6.76 -3.86
C PHE A 26 12.07 -6.12 -4.93
N HIS A 27 11.55 -5.85 -6.12
CA HIS A 27 12.31 -5.15 -7.15
C HIS A 27 12.56 -3.70 -6.75
N LYS A 28 13.76 -3.18 -7.07
CA LYS A 28 14.25 -1.89 -6.59
C LYS A 28 13.27 -0.73 -6.82
N GLN A 29 12.61 -0.63 -7.99
CA GLN A 29 11.68 0.49 -8.20
C GLN A 29 10.45 0.43 -7.30
N ILE A 30 9.91 -0.77 -7.03
CA ILE A 30 8.76 -0.92 -6.12
C ILE A 30 9.20 -0.55 -4.70
N LEU A 31 10.34 -1.07 -4.25
CA LEU A 31 10.89 -0.74 -2.93
C LEU A 31 11.19 0.75 -2.77
N THR A 32 11.68 1.42 -3.83
CA THR A 32 11.92 2.87 -3.80
C THR A 32 10.61 3.64 -3.57
N VAL A 33 9.53 3.31 -4.30
CA VAL A 33 8.23 3.98 -4.14
C VAL A 33 7.63 3.71 -2.76
N LEU A 34 7.66 2.46 -2.30
CA LEU A 34 7.18 2.09 -0.96
C LEU A 34 8.01 2.77 0.14
N GLY A 35 9.33 2.87 -0.05
CA GLY A 35 10.22 3.60 0.85
C GLY A 35 9.85 5.08 0.97
N PHE A 36 9.60 5.75 -0.16
CA PHE A 36 9.11 7.13 -0.15
C PHE A 36 7.75 7.26 0.55
N ALA A 37 6.83 6.32 0.35
CA ALA A 37 5.53 6.32 1.03
C ALA A 37 5.67 6.17 2.56
N VAL A 38 6.58 5.32 3.03
CA VAL A 38 6.88 5.14 4.46
C VAL A 38 7.52 6.39 5.05
N VAL A 39 8.51 6.98 4.38
CA VAL A 39 9.16 8.23 4.82
C VAL A 39 8.12 9.35 4.91
N TRP A 40 7.31 9.53 3.86
CA TRP A 40 6.25 10.53 3.83
C TRP A 40 5.25 10.35 4.97
N THR A 41 4.74 9.13 5.16
CA THR A 41 3.79 8.82 6.22
C THR A 41 4.38 9.07 7.61
N SER A 42 5.66 8.74 7.81
CA SER A 42 6.37 8.97 9.07
C SER A 42 6.50 10.46 9.38
N ILE A 43 6.82 11.28 8.38
CA ILE A 43 6.86 12.74 8.51
C ILE A 43 5.49 13.29 8.94
N CYS A 44 4.41 12.84 8.28
CA CYS A 44 3.05 13.26 8.66
C CYS A 44 2.68 12.86 10.09
N ILE A 45 3.01 11.63 10.52
CA ILE A 45 2.76 11.17 11.89
C ILE A 45 3.49 12.05 12.91
N VAL A 46 4.77 12.35 12.68
CA VAL A 46 5.55 13.23 13.58
C VAL A 46 4.92 14.61 13.65
N LEU A 47 4.60 15.22 12.50
CA LEU A 47 3.95 16.53 12.48
C LEU A 47 2.61 16.54 13.21
N PHE A 48 1.79 15.50 13.04
CA PHE A 48 0.50 15.38 13.70
C PHE A 48 0.61 15.07 15.19
N TYR A 49 1.66 14.38 15.61
CA TYR A 49 1.96 14.17 17.02
C TYR A 49 2.31 15.48 17.71
N GLU A 50 3.18 16.30 17.11
CA GLU A 50 3.60 17.59 17.67
C GLU A 50 2.43 18.58 17.86
N ILE A 51 1.44 18.57 16.95
CA ILE A 51 0.24 19.42 17.06
C ILE A 51 -0.89 18.79 17.88
N GLY A 52 -0.68 17.62 18.49
CA GLY A 52 -1.65 16.93 19.34
C GLY A 52 -2.82 16.27 18.60
N VAL A 53 -2.74 16.13 17.27
CA VAL A 53 -3.78 15.50 16.43
C VAL A 53 -3.63 13.98 16.38
N TRP A 54 -2.42 13.46 16.56
CA TRP A 54 -2.12 12.03 16.52
C TRP A 54 -1.53 11.57 17.85
N SER A 55 -1.98 10.43 18.38
CA SER A 55 -1.40 9.75 19.54
C SER A 55 -1.00 8.31 19.18
N THR A 56 -0.22 7.67 20.04
CA THR A 56 0.21 6.27 19.85
C THR A 56 -0.97 5.29 19.72
N ASP A 57 -2.14 5.64 20.27
CA ASP A 57 -3.36 4.83 20.14
C ASP A 57 -3.84 4.77 18.67
N ASN A 58 -3.53 5.78 17.86
CA ASN A 58 -3.87 5.81 16.45
C ASN A 58 -2.95 4.94 15.58
N LEU A 59 -1.85 4.42 16.11
CA LEU A 59 -0.89 3.62 15.34
C LEU A 59 -1.54 2.42 14.66
N LYS A 60 -2.40 1.69 15.37
CA LYS A 60 -3.12 0.55 14.80
C LYS A 60 -3.97 0.98 13.59
N THR A 61 -4.69 2.08 13.73
CA THR A 61 -5.53 2.63 12.66
C THR A 61 -4.68 3.10 11.48
N THR A 62 -3.57 3.77 11.73
CA THR A 62 -2.65 4.21 10.68
C THR A 62 -2.03 3.03 9.93
N LEU A 63 -1.63 1.95 10.62
CA LEU A 63 -1.10 0.75 9.98
C LEU A 63 -2.13 0.07 9.08
N VAL A 64 -3.37 -0.08 9.56
CA VAL A 64 -4.46 -0.63 8.74
C VAL A 64 -4.70 0.26 7.52
N TRP A 65 -4.78 1.57 7.71
CA TRP A 65 -4.99 2.53 6.61
C TRP A 65 -3.86 2.51 5.57
N VAL A 66 -2.60 2.39 6.00
CA VAL A 66 -1.46 2.29 5.09
C VAL A 66 -1.57 1.04 4.20
N ILE A 67 -1.93 -0.11 4.77
CA ILE A 67 -2.01 -1.39 4.05
C ILE A 67 -3.24 -1.43 3.13
N THR A 68 -4.39 -0.95 3.58
CA THR A 68 -5.65 -1.10 2.84
C THR A 68 -5.90 0.04 1.86
N TYR A 69 -5.55 1.27 2.22
CA TYR A 69 -5.82 2.45 1.41
C TYR A 69 -4.56 2.94 0.70
N ALA A 70 -3.54 3.39 1.45
CA ALA A 70 -2.38 4.06 0.86
C ALA A 70 -1.62 3.17 -0.15
N PHE A 71 -1.43 1.90 0.19
CA PHE A 71 -0.80 0.92 -0.70
C PHE A 71 -1.60 0.71 -1.99
N VAL A 72 -2.92 0.59 -1.91
CA VAL A 72 -3.80 0.41 -3.08
C VAL A 72 -3.78 1.65 -3.97
N THR A 73 -3.81 2.85 -3.39
CA THR A 73 -3.71 4.12 -4.13
C THR A 73 -2.43 4.23 -4.97
N ILE A 74 -1.31 3.64 -4.51
CA ILE A 74 -0.06 3.62 -5.30
C ILE A 74 -0.26 2.90 -6.64
N PHE A 75 -1.04 1.81 -6.71
CA PHE A 75 -1.34 1.14 -7.98
C PHE A 75 -2.22 1.99 -8.90
N GLU A 76 -3.01 2.89 -8.33
CA GLU A 76 -3.86 3.82 -9.07
C GLU A 76 -3.10 5.03 -9.63
N THR A 77 -1.80 5.18 -9.35
CA THR A 77 -0.97 6.30 -9.83
C THR A 77 -1.04 6.47 -11.36
N HIS A 78 -1.25 5.39 -12.12
CA HIS A 78 -1.43 5.47 -13.58
C HIS A 78 -2.62 6.36 -13.98
N LYS A 79 -3.67 6.44 -13.15
CA LYS A 79 -4.86 7.28 -13.37
C LYS A 79 -4.55 8.77 -13.23
N ILE A 80 -3.52 9.13 -12.46
CA ILE A 80 -3.11 10.53 -12.26
C ILE A 80 -2.69 11.16 -13.59
N LYS A 81 -1.99 10.40 -14.43
CA LYS A 81 -1.53 10.89 -15.74
C LYS A 81 -2.67 11.08 -16.74
N SER A 82 -3.71 10.23 -16.67
CA SER A 82 -4.83 10.25 -17.62
C SER A 82 -5.98 11.19 -17.22
N SER A 83 -6.02 11.64 -15.97
CA SER A 83 -7.11 12.44 -15.42
C SER A 83 -6.64 13.87 -15.08
N LYS A 84 -7.15 14.85 -15.83
CA LYS A 84 -6.87 16.29 -15.60
C LYS A 84 -7.29 16.77 -14.20
N TYR A 85 -8.24 16.07 -13.56
CA TYR A 85 -8.84 16.48 -12.28
C TYR A 85 -8.76 15.40 -11.19
N TYR A 86 -7.79 14.49 -11.27
CA TYR A 86 -7.66 13.34 -10.37
C TYR A 86 -7.74 13.72 -8.88
N PHE A 87 -6.95 14.69 -8.43
CA PHE A 87 -6.95 15.09 -7.02
C PHE A 87 -8.29 15.71 -6.59
N LYS A 88 -8.98 16.41 -7.48
CA LYS A 88 -10.29 17.00 -7.18
C LYS A 88 -11.37 15.92 -7.02
N SER A 89 -11.33 14.86 -7.83
CA SER A 89 -12.29 13.75 -7.68
C SER A 89 -12.09 12.99 -6.39
N GLN A 90 -10.85 12.80 -5.93
CA GLN A 90 -10.59 12.12 -4.65
C GLN A 90 -11.09 12.90 -3.43
N ILE A 91 -10.96 14.25 -3.43
CA ILE A 91 -11.51 15.08 -2.33
C ILE A 91 -13.05 15.05 -2.32
N LYS A 92 -13.69 14.92 -3.48
CA LYS A 92 -15.16 14.88 -3.58
C LYS A 92 -15.74 13.54 -3.10
N GLU A 93 -14.97 12.47 -3.21
CA GLU A 93 -15.39 11.10 -2.85
C GLU A 93 -15.06 10.74 -1.39
N THR A 94 -14.28 11.56 -0.69
CA THR A 94 -13.98 11.44 0.75
C THR A 94 -14.96 12.25 1.57
#